data_AF-A0A0B2WSW1-F1
#
_entry.id   AF-A0A0B2WSW1-F1
#
_cell.length_a   1.000
_cell.length_b   1.000
_cell.length_c   1.000
_cell.angle_alpha   90.00
_cell.angle_beta   90.00
_cell.angle_gamma   90.00
#
_symmetry.space_group_name_H-M   'P 1'
#
loop_
_entity.id
_entity.type
_entity.pdbx_description
1 polymer ?
#
loop_
_entity_poly.entity_id
_entity_poly.type
_entity_poly.pdbx_seq_one_letter_code
_entity_poly.pdbx_strand_id
1 'polypeptide(L)'
;MAMPKKRKTDFNALIVGLSILLSLNLASSLKHMVATLRWWVLSLNEWKPREVDLILQGENISRMVQLLYLSQRHTLRFYVVIWVLINVAAQIGLACLGLTYNVNGADKVVPTIDGIVSIPDLTSIQTNRVLAHRQKSPSQLQTLNALRFTANNYGMSALASGVSYPVSFSPPTPGTLFNPDTIALTCDNSTACHSTFYESTPENLPYYFMAATNRSVSTTSKCRAFRVTRGGNGDFNDIAIADANATSFRVPTKNGPDQTTFIVDPATDQHVGWSLVSAFEASNSDPWFYRCNISVGPVVNAVLEAHRLGDNIKLMAPAAIALQGYGASVGTNLTDHIQFQSYPAESLYGSPAGGDTVLMGVITSVFASGVIWTTTQANTNINATGRLPVQGITLDINSWAYVHLVLGLIMGLQLLFALISIALSNRVMVRDHSHFGEAALLRSTMYDLSYRAIMASERELASLFPKSVTIRYVREENGTYYLRVSN
;
A
#
# COMPACT_ATOMS: atom_id res chain seq x y z
N MET A 1 -2.27 5.14 5.25
CA MET A 1 -1.66 6.49 5.38
C MET A 1 -0.19 6.31 5.69
N ALA A 2 0.71 6.83 4.86
CA ALA A 2 2.15 6.70 5.09
C ALA A 2 2.65 7.90 5.91
N MET A 3 3.50 7.64 6.91
CA MET A 3 4.09 8.67 7.76
C MET A 3 5.61 8.64 7.65
N PRO A 4 6.32 9.76 7.81
CA PRO A 4 7.78 9.77 7.83
C PRO A 4 8.34 8.84 8.91
N LYS A 5 9.39 8.08 8.58
CA LYS A 5 10.05 7.11 9.50
C LYS A 5 10.42 7.69 10.86
N LYS A 6 10.75 8.99 10.94
CA LYS A 6 11.08 9.70 12.19
C LYS A 6 9.96 9.62 13.25
N ARG A 7 8.69 9.47 12.83
CA ARG A 7 7.52 9.38 13.74
C ARG A 7 7.22 7.96 14.22
N LYS A 8 8.00 6.94 13.80
CA LYS A 8 7.81 5.55 14.22
C LYS A 8 7.90 5.40 15.74
N THR A 9 8.87 6.06 16.35
CA THR A 9 9.13 5.97 17.79
C THR A 9 7.98 6.58 18.60
N ASP A 10 7.47 7.73 18.19
CA ASP A 10 6.37 8.43 18.85
C ASP A 10 5.08 7.59 18.83
N PHE A 11 4.76 7.01 17.67
CA PHE A 11 3.60 6.14 17.51
C PHE A 11 3.71 4.87 18.38
N ASN A 12 4.87 4.21 18.36
CA ASN A 12 5.10 3.03 19.19
C ASN A 12 5.02 3.36 20.68
N ALA A 13 5.58 4.49 21.11
CA ALA A 13 5.51 4.94 22.50
C ALA A 13 4.06 5.18 22.95
N LEU A 14 3.24 5.81 22.10
CA LEU A 14 1.84 6.08 22.39
C LEU A 14 1.02 4.79 22.51
N ILE A 15 1.19 3.82 21.61
CA ILE A 15 0.47 2.54 21.69
C ILE A 15 0.87 1.73 22.92
N VAL A 16 2.17 1.66 23.21
CA VAL A 16 2.66 0.94 24.40
C VAL A 16 2.11 1.61 25.66
N GLY A 17 2.14 2.95 25.72
CA GLY A 17 1.57 3.71 26.83
C GLY A 17 0.07 3.44 27.04
N LEU A 18 -0.73 3.51 25.98
CA LEU A 18 -2.18 3.23 26.06
C LEU A 18 -2.47 1.77 26.46
N SER A 19 -1.70 0.81 25.93
CA SER A 19 -1.84 -0.61 26.28
C SER A 19 -1.54 -0.87 27.76
N ILE A 20 -0.53 -0.20 28.32
CA ILE A 20 -0.18 -0.31 29.75
C ILE A 20 -1.28 0.33 30.61
N LEU A 21 -1.79 1.51 30.24
CA LEU A 21 -2.88 2.15 30.98
C LEU A 21 -4.14 1.28 31.00
N LEU A 22 -4.46 0.66 29.87
CA LEU A 22 -5.59 -0.26 29.76
C LEU A 22 -5.38 -1.52 30.60
N SER A 23 -4.17 -2.10 30.62
CA SER A 23 -3.86 -3.28 31.42
C SER A 23 -3.92 -3.02 32.93
N LEU A 24 -3.45 -1.85 33.37
CA LEU A 24 -3.55 -1.41 34.76
C LEU A 24 -5.00 -1.18 35.18
N ASN A 25 -5.82 -0.58 34.32
CA ASN A 25 -7.24 -0.38 34.59
C ASN A 25 -7.97 -1.73 34.72
N LEU A 26 -7.72 -2.66 33.81
CA LEU A 26 -8.33 -3.98 33.83
C LEU A 26 -7.94 -4.78 35.07
N ALA A 27 -6.64 -4.78 35.42
CA ALA A 27 -6.14 -5.46 36.61
C ALA A 27 -6.74 -4.87 37.91
N SER A 28 -6.83 -3.54 37.99
CA SER A 28 -7.45 -2.85 39.13
C SER A 28 -8.94 -3.19 39.26
N SER A 29 -9.67 -3.18 38.15
CA SER A 29 -11.10 -3.53 38.12
C SER A 29 -11.34 -4.98 38.56
N LEU A 30 -10.57 -5.92 38.04
CA LEU A 30 -10.62 -7.33 38.43
C LEU A 30 -10.32 -7.51 39.93
N LYS A 31 -9.28 -6.84 40.46
CA LYS A 31 -8.95 -6.89 41.89
C LYS A 31 -10.15 -6.49 42.76
N HIS A 32 -10.84 -5.41 42.40
CA HIS A 32 -12.02 -4.96 43.12
C HIS A 32 -13.19 -5.96 43.02
N MET A 33 -13.40 -6.61 41.88
CA MET A 33 -14.46 -7.63 41.74
C MET A 33 -14.22 -8.83 42.66
N VAL A 34 -12.97 -9.27 42.82
CA VAL A 34 -12.63 -10.36 43.74
C VAL A 34 -12.78 -9.96 45.20
N ALA A 35 -12.44 -8.73 45.55
CA ALA A 35 -12.63 -8.20 46.89
C ALA A 35 -14.11 -8.22 47.32
N THR A 36 -15.03 -8.02 46.37
CA THR A 36 -16.47 -8.18 46.57
C THR A 36 -16.86 -9.67 46.66
N LEU A 37 -16.36 -10.52 45.75
CA LEU A 37 -16.71 -11.94 45.67
C LEU A 37 -16.25 -12.77 46.87
N ARG A 38 -15.18 -12.37 47.57
CA ARG A 38 -14.65 -13.12 48.73
C ARG A 38 -15.71 -13.38 49.81
N TRP A 39 -16.61 -12.42 50.03
CA TRP A 39 -17.70 -12.53 51.02
C TRP A 39 -18.70 -13.62 50.64
N TRP A 40 -19.03 -13.70 49.35
CA TRP A 40 -19.87 -14.76 48.84
C TRP A 40 -19.21 -16.14 49.00
N VAL A 41 -17.92 -16.26 48.66
CA VAL A 41 -17.16 -17.52 48.84
C VAL A 41 -17.15 -17.97 50.31
N LEU A 42 -16.95 -17.03 51.26
CA LEU A 42 -16.98 -17.32 52.69
C LEU A 42 -18.34 -17.79 53.21
N SER A 43 -19.43 -17.50 52.49
CA SER A 43 -20.79 -17.92 52.90
C SER A 43 -21.16 -19.35 52.46
N LEU A 44 -20.49 -19.87 51.43
CA LEU A 44 -20.87 -21.13 50.77
C LEU A 44 -20.64 -22.36 51.65
N ASN A 45 -19.49 -22.45 52.32
CA ASN A 45 -19.06 -23.60 53.12
C ASN A 45 -18.39 -23.15 54.42
N GLU A 46 -18.13 -24.10 55.31
CA GLU A 46 -17.33 -23.86 56.51
C GLU A 46 -15.85 -24.07 56.21
N TRP A 47 -15.03 -23.05 56.44
CA TRP A 47 -13.63 -22.97 56.03
C TRP A 47 -12.69 -23.08 57.22
N LYS A 48 -11.47 -23.57 57.02
CA LYS A 48 -10.46 -23.55 58.10
C LYS A 48 -9.99 -22.13 58.37
N PRO A 49 -9.55 -21.78 59.60
CA PRO A 49 -9.08 -20.43 59.93
C PRO A 49 -8.00 -19.89 58.99
N ARG A 50 -7.05 -20.74 58.59
CA ARG A 50 -6.00 -20.40 57.62
C ARG A 50 -6.52 -20.16 56.20
N GLU A 51 -7.57 -20.88 55.80
CA GLU A 51 -8.23 -20.67 54.50
C GLU A 51 -9.02 -19.36 54.52
N VAL A 52 -9.70 -19.04 55.62
CA VAL A 52 -10.46 -17.79 55.79
C VAL A 52 -9.55 -16.57 55.72
N ASP A 53 -8.42 -16.57 56.42
CA ASP A 53 -7.45 -15.47 56.37
C ASP A 53 -6.92 -15.24 54.94
N LEU A 54 -6.57 -16.32 54.24
CA LEU A 54 -6.12 -16.24 52.85
C LEU A 54 -7.22 -15.81 51.87
N ILE A 55 -8.49 -16.17 52.12
CA ILE A 55 -9.65 -15.71 51.32
C ILE A 55 -9.92 -14.23 51.57
N LEU A 56 -9.82 -13.76 52.82
CA LEU A 56 -9.94 -12.35 53.18
C LEU A 56 -8.84 -11.52 52.52
N GLN A 57 -7.61 -12.03 52.46
CA GLN A 57 -6.50 -11.41 51.71
C GLN A 57 -6.51 -11.70 50.20
N GLY A 58 -7.64 -12.16 49.65
CA GLY A 58 -7.76 -12.60 48.25
C GLY A 58 -7.48 -11.52 47.20
N GLU A 59 -7.47 -10.25 47.59
CA GLU A 59 -7.05 -9.13 46.74
C GLU A 59 -5.60 -9.25 46.24
N ASN A 60 -4.76 -9.96 46.98
CA ASN A 60 -3.37 -10.21 46.61
C ASN A 60 -3.25 -11.54 45.87
N ILE A 61 -2.94 -11.49 44.58
CA ILE A 61 -2.76 -12.69 43.73
C ILE A 61 -1.75 -13.67 44.35
N SER A 62 -0.67 -13.15 44.95
CA SER A 62 0.33 -13.98 45.65
C SER A 62 -0.28 -14.83 46.78
N ARG A 63 -1.22 -14.28 47.54
CA ARG A 63 -1.91 -14.97 48.64
C ARG A 63 -2.94 -15.97 48.11
N MET A 64 -3.62 -15.66 47.02
CA MET A 64 -4.47 -16.64 46.32
C MET A 64 -3.67 -17.82 45.78
N VAL A 65 -2.48 -17.60 45.20
CA VAL A 65 -1.61 -18.71 44.77
C VAL A 65 -1.13 -19.55 45.95
N GLN A 66 -0.81 -18.94 47.10
CA GLN A 66 -0.52 -19.68 48.33
C GLN A 66 -1.72 -20.51 48.80
N LEU A 67 -2.94 -20.00 48.67
CA LEU A 67 -4.18 -20.71 49.00
C LEU A 67 -4.37 -21.97 48.14
N LEU A 68 -3.98 -21.92 46.85
CA LEU A 68 -4.03 -23.07 45.94
C LEU A 68 -3.15 -24.24 46.43
N TYR A 69 -1.95 -23.94 46.93
CA TYR A 69 -1.00 -24.93 47.43
C TYR A 69 -1.42 -25.51 48.79
N LEU A 70 -1.99 -24.66 49.66
CA LEU A 70 -2.32 -25.03 51.04
C LEU A 70 -3.65 -25.76 51.19
N SER A 71 -4.68 -25.41 50.42
CA SER A 71 -5.99 -26.05 50.55
C SER A 71 -6.01 -27.40 49.85
N GLN A 72 -6.65 -28.41 50.46
CA GLN A 72 -6.91 -29.73 49.86
C GLN A 72 -8.29 -29.81 49.17
N ARG A 73 -9.11 -28.75 49.28
CA ARG A 73 -10.51 -28.76 48.82
C ARG A 73 -10.62 -28.35 47.35
N HIS A 74 -11.25 -29.21 46.54
CA HIS A 74 -11.39 -28.99 45.10
C HIS A 74 -12.17 -27.72 44.72
N THR A 75 -13.20 -27.35 45.50
CA THR A 75 -14.03 -26.15 45.24
C THR A 75 -13.23 -24.86 45.35
N LEU A 76 -12.38 -24.74 46.38
CA LEU A 76 -11.55 -23.56 46.60
C LEU A 76 -10.41 -23.48 45.57
N ARG A 77 -9.78 -24.63 45.27
CA ARG A 77 -8.78 -24.71 44.21
C ARG A 77 -9.35 -24.29 42.86
N PHE A 78 -10.56 -24.75 42.52
CA PHE A 78 -11.23 -24.39 41.27
C PHE A 78 -11.50 -22.89 41.18
N TYR A 79 -12.00 -22.26 42.25
CA TYR A 79 -12.20 -20.81 42.31
C TYR A 79 -10.89 -20.03 42.07
N VAL A 80 -9.82 -20.40 42.76
CA VAL A 80 -8.51 -19.74 42.60
C VAL A 80 -7.94 -19.94 41.20
N VAL A 81 -8.03 -21.16 40.65
CA VAL A 81 -7.54 -21.47 39.30
C VAL A 81 -8.30 -20.66 38.25
N ILE A 82 -9.63 -20.60 38.31
CA ILE A 82 -10.43 -19.77 37.41
C ILE A 82 -10.00 -18.31 37.50
N TRP A 83 -9.83 -17.80 38.72
CA TRP A 83 -9.46 -16.41 38.92
C TRP A 83 -8.10 -16.06 38.32
N VAL A 84 -7.09 -16.89 38.57
CA VAL A 84 -5.75 -16.71 38.00
C VAL A 84 -5.79 -16.83 36.48
N LEU A 85 -6.54 -17.80 35.94
CA LEU A 85 -6.70 -17.97 34.49
C LEU A 85 -7.34 -16.75 33.84
N ILE A 86 -8.37 -16.16 34.43
CA ILE A 86 -9.01 -14.93 33.92
C ILE A 86 -8.00 -13.78 33.87
N ASN A 87 -7.21 -13.59 34.93
CA ASN A 87 -6.20 -12.54 34.97
C ASN A 87 -5.10 -12.76 33.92
N VAL A 88 -4.62 -14.00 33.78
CA VAL A 88 -3.60 -14.34 32.78
C VAL A 88 -4.16 -14.18 31.36
N ALA A 89 -5.36 -14.68 31.10
CA ALA A 89 -6.03 -14.57 29.79
C ALA A 89 -6.27 -13.11 29.39
N ALA A 90 -6.66 -12.25 30.34
CA ALA A 90 -6.83 -10.82 30.13
C ALA A 90 -5.51 -10.15 29.69
N GLN A 91 -4.39 -10.49 30.34
CA GLN A 91 -3.07 -9.95 29.98
C GLN A 91 -2.57 -10.48 28.63
N ILE A 92 -2.82 -11.76 28.33
CA ILE A 92 -2.51 -12.35 27.01
C ILE A 92 -3.33 -11.65 25.92
N GLY A 93 -4.63 -11.44 26.13
CA GLY A 93 -5.50 -10.76 25.16
C GLY A 93 -5.01 -9.34 24.83
N LEU A 94 -4.58 -8.59 25.86
CA LEU A 94 -3.97 -7.27 25.68
C LEU A 94 -2.63 -7.33 24.95
N ALA A 95 -1.77 -8.29 25.28
CA ALA A 95 -0.51 -8.49 24.55
C ALA A 95 -0.74 -8.86 23.08
N CYS A 96 -1.80 -9.62 22.78
CA CYS A 96 -2.18 -9.97 21.42
C CYS A 96 -2.62 -8.75 20.59
N LEU A 97 -3.09 -7.64 21.19
CA LEU A 97 -3.31 -6.40 20.44
C LEU A 97 -2.04 -5.89 19.77
N GLY A 98 -0.88 -6.07 20.42
CA GLY A 98 0.43 -5.75 19.85
C GLY A 98 0.77 -6.52 18.57
N LEU A 99 0.13 -7.66 18.34
CA LEU A 99 0.30 -8.50 17.15
C LEU A 99 -0.69 -8.17 16.03
N THR A 100 -1.75 -7.40 16.32
CA THR A 100 -2.81 -7.09 15.35
C THR A 100 -2.45 -5.96 14.38
N TYR A 101 -1.37 -5.22 14.66
CA TYR A 101 -0.85 -4.18 13.80
C TYR A 101 0.62 -4.42 13.48
N ASN A 102 1.03 -4.01 12.29
CA ASN A 102 2.41 -4.04 11.85
C ASN A 102 2.82 -2.67 11.30
N VAL A 103 4.05 -2.25 11.59
CA VAL A 103 4.62 -1.00 11.10
C VAL A 103 5.66 -1.33 10.05
N ASN A 104 5.17 -1.53 8.82
CA ASN A 104 5.95 -1.88 7.65
C ASN A 104 6.53 -0.62 6.97
N GLY A 105 7.48 -0.86 6.06
CA GLY A 105 7.89 0.16 5.09
C GLY A 105 6.70 0.60 4.24
N ALA A 106 6.67 1.88 3.86
CA ALA A 106 5.68 2.38 2.94
C ALA A 106 6.01 1.92 1.52
N ASP A 107 5.53 0.74 1.14
CA ASP A 107 5.95 0.07 -0.09
C ASP A 107 5.07 0.41 -1.32
N LYS A 108 3.96 1.14 -1.11
CA LYS A 108 3.02 1.54 -2.18
C LYS A 108 2.99 3.04 -2.43
N VAL A 109 2.86 3.82 -1.36
CA VAL A 109 2.78 5.29 -1.42
C VAL A 109 3.69 5.84 -0.34
N VAL A 110 4.68 6.64 -0.73
CA VAL A 110 5.62 7.28 0.19
C VAL A 110 5.20 8.72 0.47
N PRO A 111 5.46 9.24 1.69
CA PRO A 111 5.31 10.66 1.95
C PRO A 111 6.30 11.44 1.08
N THR A 112 5.88 12.61 0.61
CA THR A 112 6.74 13.54 -0.11
C THR A 112 6.86 14.86 0.64
N ILE A 113 8.07 15.42 0.68
CA ILE A 113 8.36 16.73 1.27
C ILE A 113 8.97 17.64 0.21
N ASP A 114 8.84 18.96 0.36
CA ASP A 114 9.49 19.88 -0.56
C ASP A 114 11.00 19.82 -0.38
N GLY A 115 11.73 19.67 -1.49
CA GLY A 115 13.18 19.49 -1.46
C GLY A 115 13.79 19.40 -2.85
N ILE A 116 15.06 19.00 -2.91
CA ILE A 116 15.75 18.74 -4.17
C ILE A 116 15.43 17.31 -4.60
N VAL A 117 14.90 17.16 -5.81
CA VAL A 117 14.59 15.89 -6.47
C VAL A 117 15.47 15.70 -7.68
N SER A 118 15.63 14.45 -8.08
CA SER A 118 16.27 14.04 -9.31
C SER A 118 15.17 13.80 -10.35
N ILE A 119 15.16 14.60 -11.42
CA ILE A 119 14.20 14.48 -12.53
C ILE A 119 14.96 14.14 -13.82
N PRO A 120 14.38 13.38 -14.75
CA PRO A 120 15.01 13.16 -16.03
C PRO A 120 15.19 14.46 -16.79
N ASP A 121 16.34 14.64 -17.46
CA ASP A 121 16.54 15.73 -18.39
C ASP A 121 15.64 15.54 -19.62
N LEU A 122 14.69 16.46 -19.84
CA LEU A 122 13.73 16.39 -20.94
C LEU A 122 14.07 17.37 -22.09
N THR A 123 15.30 17.89 -22.14
CA THR A 123 15.72 18.79 -23.22
C THR A 123 15.83 18.09 -24.58
N SER A 124 16.36 16.87 -24.61
CA SER A 124 16.54 16.07 -25.82
C SER A 124 16.56 14.57 -25.51
N ILE A 125 16.29 13.73 -26.51
CA ILE A 125 16.49 12.29 -26.42
C ILE A 125 17.99 12.02 -26.36
N GLN A 126 18.47 11.31 -25.32
CA GLN A 126 19.86 10.91 -25.21
C GLN A 126 20.10 9.58 -25.91
N THR A 127 21.11 9.51 -26.78
CA THR A 127 21.35 8.33 -27.63
C THR A 127 22.37 7.35 -27.05
N ASN A 128 23.04 7.70 -25.96
CA ASN A 128 24.11 6.94 -25.30
C ASN A 128 23.70 5.54 -24.82
N ARG A 129 22.41 5.32 -24.51
CA ARG A 129 21.88 4.01 -24.12
C ARG A 129 21.75 3.03 -25.28
N VAL A 130 21.67 3.54 -26.50
CA VAL A 130 21.40 2.76 -27.72
C VAL A 130 22.62 2.73 -28.64
N LEU A 131 23.44 3.77 -28.65
CA LEU A 131 24.59 3.92 -29.53
C LEU A 131 25.90 4.03 -28.74
N ALA A 132 26.90 3.25 -29.15
CA ALA A 132 28.24 3.34 -28.58
C ALA A 132 28.93 4.63 -29.03
N HIS A 133 29.26 5.50 -28.08
CA HIS A 133 29.92 6.79 -28.34
C HIS A 133 31.42 6.58 -28.66
N ARG A 134 31.73 6.07 -29.86
CA ARG A 134 33.13 5.82 -30.29
C ARG A 134 33.73 6.97 -31.10
N GLN A 135 32.93 7.92 -31.57
CA GLN A 135 33.36 8.98 -32.48
C GLN A 135 33.38 10.34 -31.76
N LYS A 136 34.53 11.01 -31.74
CA LYS A 136 34.75 12.26 -30.98
C LYS A 136 34.01 13.48 -31.54
N SER A 137 33.58 13.46 -32.81
CA SER A 137 32.83 14.55 -33.45
C SER A 137 31.94 14.01 -34.59
N PRO A 138 30.69 13.60 -34.31
CA PRO A 138 29.75 13.17 -35.35
C PRO A 138 29.30 14.36 -36.21
N SER A 139 29.01 14.12 -37.49
CA SER A 139 28.39 15.13 -38.35
C SER A 139 26.95 15.41 -37.93
N GLN A 140 26.41 16.59 -38.28
CA GLN A 140 25.02 16.96 -37.95
C GLN A 140 24.00 15.91 -38.46
N LEU A 141 24.22 15.38 -39.66
CA LEU A 141 23.37 14.33 -40.24
C LEU A 141 23.44 13.02 -39.44
N GLN A 142 24.63 12.63 -38.98
CA GLN A 142 24.80 11.45 -38.14
C GLN A 142 24.09 11.61 -36.80
N THR A 143 24.19 12.78 -36.17
CA THR A 143 23.47 13.09 -34.92
C THR A 143 21.96 13.03 -35.13
N LEU A 144 21.45 13.57 -36.23
CA LEU A 144 20.01 13.53 -36.56
C LEU A 144 19.53 12.10 -36.81
N ASN A 145 20.28 11.30 -37.56
CA ASN A 145 19.93 9.90 -37.83
C ASN A 145 19.98 9.05 -36.56
N ALA A 146 20.97 9.30 -35.69
CA ALA A 146 21.05 8.71 -34.37
C ALA A 146 19.80 9.02 -33.51
N LEU A 147 19.34 10.28 -33.51
CA LEU A 147 18.12 10.68 -32.81
C LEU A 147 16.88 9.98 -33.38
N ARG A 148 16.73 9.93 -34.70
CA ARG A 148 15.62 9.25 -35.39
C ARG A 148 15.56 7.76 -35.03
N PHE A 149 16.71 7.08 -35.12
CA PHE A 149 16.84 5.67 -34.76
C PHE A 149 16.51 5.43 -33.28
N THR A 150 17.01 6.29 -32.38
CA THR A 150 16.77 6.16 -30.94
C THR A 150 15.30 6.39 -30.61
N ALA A 151 14.65 7.38 -31.22
CA ALA A 151 13.24 7.67 -31.01
C ALA A 151 12.35 6.46 -31.39
N ASN A 152 12.63 5.81 -32.53
CA ASN A 152 11.91 4.60 -32.92
C ASN A 152 12.12 3.44 -31.93
N ASN A 153 13.37 3.19 -31.53
CA ASN A 153 13.67 2.16 -30.52
C ASN A 153 12.98 2.43 -29.18
N TYR A 154 12.86 3.69 -28.77
CA TYR A 154 12.20 4.08 -27.53
C TYR A 154 10.69 3.85 -27.58
N GLY A 155 10.05 4.16 -28.72
CA GLY A 155 8.64 3.82 -28.94
C GLY A 155 8.39 2.31 -28.98
N MET A 156 9.32 1.54 -29.55
CA MET A 156 9.23 0.08 -29.53
C MET A 156 9.35 -0.50 -28.12
N SER A 157 10.28 0.04 -27.31
CA SER A 157 10.53 -0.40 -25.94
C SER A 157 9.32 -0.22 -25.01
N ALA A 158 8.39 0.68 -25.37
CA ALA A 158 7.19 0.92 -24.58
C ALA A 158 6.27 -0.31 -24.47
N LEU A 159 6.28 -1.21 -25.45
CA LEU A 159 5.50 -2.46 -25.39
C LEU A 159 5.91 -3.34 -24.21
N ALA A 160 7.20 -3.33 -23.85
CA ALA A 160 7.70 -4.08 -22.71
C ALA A 160 7.23 -3.50 -21.36
N SER A 161 6.80 -2.24 -21.34
CA SER A 161 6.28 -1.57 -20.13
C SER A 161 4.75 -1.70 -19.97
N GLY A 162 4.08 -2.39 -20.90
CA GLY A 162 2.63 -2.60 -20.91
C GLY A 162 1.84 -1.36 -21.37
N VAL A 163 0.65 -1.62 -21.91
CA VAL A 163 -0.32 -0.60 -22.35
C VAL A 163 -1.71 -0.96 -21.82
N SER A 164 -2.39 0.00 -21.20
CA SER A 164 -3.75 -0.18 -20.70
C SER A 164 -4.74 0.53 -21.64
N TYR A 165 -5.56 -0.25 -22.33
CA TYR A 165 -6.56 0.23 -23.27
C TYR A 165 -7.74 -0.76 -23.36
N PRO A 166 -9.00 -0.30 -23.45
CA PRO A 166 -9.45 1.09 -23.28
C PRO A 166 -9.69 1.41 -21.80
N VAL A 167 -8.99 2.41 -21.25
CA VAL A 167 -9.17 2.82 -19.85
C VAL A 167 -9.16 4.34 -19.72
N SER A 168 -10.09 4.88 -18.94
CA SER A 168 -10.09 6.32 -18.64
C SER A 168 -8.85 6.68 -17.82
N PHE A 169 -8.09 7.66 -18.27
CA PHE A 169 -6.89 8.10 -17.57
C PHE A 169 -7.24 8.67 -16.20
N SER A 170 -6.70 8.03 -15.16
CA SER A 170 -6.72 8.54 -13.79
C SER A 170 -5.27 8.68 -13.33
N PRO A 171 -4.77 9.91 -13.09
CA PRO A 171 -3.39 10.09 -12.66
C PRO A 171 -3.17 9.39 -11.32
N PRO A 172 -2.03 8.70 -11.12
CA PRO A 172 -1.73 8.06 -9.85
C PRO A 172 -1.65 9.11 -8.75
N THR A 173 -1.94 8.67 -7.51
CA THR A 173 -1.82 9.56 -6.36
C THR A 173 -0.35 9.98 -6.20
N PRO A 174 -0.06 11.30 -6.06
CA PRO A 174 1.31 11.76 -5.89
C PRO A 174 2.01 11.06 -4.72
N GLY A 175 3.23 10.58 -4.94
CA GLY A 175 3.97 9.76 -3.97
C GLY A 175 3.80 8.24 -4.16
N THR A 176 2.98 7.77 -5.11
CA THR A 176 2.92 6.36 -5.47
C THR A 176 4.28 5.89 -5.98
N LEU A 177 4.84 4.84 -5.39
CA LEU A 177 6.15 4.33 -5.81
C LEU A 177 6.06 3.72 -7.21
N PHE A 178 7.11 3.95 -8.02
CA PHE A 178 7.28 3.31 -9.31
C PHE A 178 7.44 1.80 -9.13
N ASN A 179 6.66 1.03 -9.89
CA ASN A 179 6.78 -0.41 -9.96
C ASN A 179 6.99 -0.81 -11.43
N PRO A 180 8.02 -1.60 -11.80
CA PRO A 180 8.18 -2.07 -13.17
C PRO A 180 6.96 -2.85 -13.70
N ASP A 181 6.17 -3.47 -12.82
CA ASP A 181 4.94 -4.19 -13.20
C ASP A 181 3.74 -3.24 -13.40
N THR A 182 3.85 -1.97 -12.99
CA THR A 182 2.77 -0.99 -13.24
C THR A 182 2.79 -0.53 -14.69
N ILE A 183 1.62 -0.61 -15.32
CA ILE A 183 1.43 -0.24 -16.72
C ILE A 183 1.85 1.23 -16.93
N ALA A 184 2.81 1.45 -17.82
CA ALA A 184 3.40 2.75 -18.07
C ALA A 184 2.50 3.72 -18.85
N LEU A 185 1.65 3.19 -19.72
CA LEU A 185 0.86 3.96 -20.68
C LEU A 185 -0.62 3.64 -20.53
N THR A 186 -1.44 4.68 -20.36
CA THR A 186 -2.91 4.55 -20.32
C THR A 186 -3.52 5.28 -21.50
N CYS A 187 -4.33 4.58 -22.30
CA CYS A 187 -4.99 5.16 -23.45
C CYS A 187 -6.51 5.10 -23.31
N ASP A 188 -7.14 6.22 -23.61
CA ASP A 188 -8.59 6.35 -23.62
C ASP A 188 -9.22 5.74 -24.88
N ASN A 189 -10.55 5.76 -24.94
CA ASN A 189 -11.30 5.26 -26.10
C ASN A 189 -11.35 6.28 -27.28
N SER A 190 -10.68 7.42 -27.17
CA SER A 190 -10.80 8.56 -28.09
C SER A 190 -9.53 8.86 -28.91
N THR A 191 -8.48 8.04 -28.75
CA THR A 191 -7.11 8.10 -29.30
C THR A 191 -6.06 8.83 -28.46
N ALA A 192 -6.39 9.29 -27.26
CA ALA A 192 -5.43 9.93 -26.37
C ALA A 192 -4.72 8.90 -25.48
N CYS A 193 -3.39 8.94 -25.47
CA CYS A 193 -2.55 8.18 -24.55
C CYS A 193 -1.84 9.12 -23.58
N HIS A 194 -1.71 8.70 -22.33
CA HIS A 194 -1.14 9.48 -21.25
C HIS A 194 0.07 8.78 -20.64
N SER A 195 1.15 9.53 -20.48
CA SER A 195 2.35 9.13 -19.72
C SER A 195 2.46 9.97 -18.45
N THR A 196 2.70 9.31 -17.31
CA THR A 196 2.91 9.99 -16.01
C THR A 196 4.39 10.15 -15.74
N PHE A 197 4.79 11.29 -15.15
CA PHE A 197 6.18 11.52 -14.77
C PHE A 197 6.45 11.09 -13.33
N TYR A 198 7.66 10.58 -13.12
CA TYR A 198 8.17 10.17 -11.81
C TYR A 198 9.36 11.05 -11.41
N GLU A 199 9.45 11.34 -10.11
CA GLU A 199 10.56 12.03 -9.46
C GLU A 199 11.32 11.04 -8.58
N SER A 200 12.65 11.07 -8.64
CA SER A 200 13.47 10.19 -7.82
C SER A 200 14.27 10.95 -6.77
N THR A 201 14.75 10.22 -5.76
CA THR A 201 15.70 10.78 -4.79
C THR A 201 17.05 11.02 -5.46
N PRO A 202 17.74 12.13 -5.14
CA PRO A 202 19.08 12.37 -5.66
C PRO A 202 20.09 11.32 -5.14
N GLU A 203 21.14 11.07 -5.94
CA GLU A 203 22.15 10.02 -5.67
C GLU A 203 22.97 10.24 -4.40
N ASN A 204 22.97 11.45 -3.84
CA ASN A 204 23.68 11.78 -2.60
C ASN A 204 22.97 11.26 -1.34
N LEU A 205 21.75 10.72 -1.46
CA LEU A 205 21.00 10.15 -0.34
C LEU A 205 21.24 8.63 -0.23
N PRO A 206 21.23 8.06 0.99
CA PRO A 206 21.49 6.64 1.22
C PRO A 206 20.33 5.72 0.79
N TYR A 207 19.32 6.25 0.09
CA TYR A 207 18.15 5.51 -0.37
C TYR A 207 17.70 6.01 -1.74
N TYR A 208 17.21 5.09 -2.57
CA TYR A 208 16.67 5.38 -3.89
C TYR A 208 15.19 5.06 -3.96
N PHE A 209 14.36 6.08 -4.14
CA PHE A 209 12.95 5.92 -4.47
C PHE A 209 12.61 6.73 -5.69
N MET A 210 11.69 6.20 -6.49
CA MET A 210 11.09 6.89 -7.61
C MET A 210 9.57 6.91 -7.35
N ALA A 211 8.97 8.09 -7.35
CA ALA A 211 7.57 8.27 -6.99
C ALA A 211 6.84 9.10 -8.04
N ALA A 212 5.59 8.74 -8.29
CA ALA A 212 4.74 9.40 -9.25
C ALA A 212 4.43 10.83 -8.81
N THR A 213 4.41 11.73 -9.78
CA THR A 213 4.06 13.13 -9.60
C THR A 213 2.63 13.38 -10.05
N ASN A 214 2.13 14.60 -9.87
CA ASN A 214 0.88 15.05 -10.49
C ASN A 214 1.07 15.51 -11.95
N ARG A 215 2.24 15.26 -12.56
CA ARG A 215 2.55 15.67 -13.92
C ARG A 215 2.27 14.54 -14.89
N SER A 216 1.65 14.88 -16.01
CA SER A 216 1.39 13.96 -17.11
C SER A 216 1.48 14.69 -18.44
N VAL A 217 1.69 13.93 -19.50
CA VAL A 217 1.64 14.42 -20.88
C VAL A 217 0.73 13.52 -21.68
N SER A 218 -0.03 14.11 -22.60
CA SER A 218 -0.88 13.39 -23.53
C SER A 218 -0.28 13.38 -24.93
N THR A 219 -0.48 12.28 -25.63
CA THR A 219 -0.27 12.16 -27.08
C THR A 219 -1.57 11.75 -27.73
N THR A 220 -1.95 12.43 -28.80
CA THR A 220 -3.23 12.23 -29.48
C THR A 220 -3.01 12.07 -30.97
N SER A 221 -3.80 11.24 -31.63
CA SER A 221 -3.69 11.01 -33.06
C SER A 221 -5.04 11.06 -33.75
N LYS A 222 -5.13 11.82 -34.83
CA LYS A 222 -6.34 11.91 -35.67
C LYS A 222 -6.05 11.33 -37.03
N CYS A 223 -6.62 10.15 -37.30
CA CYS A 223 -6.43 9.44 -38.55
C CYS A 223 -7.60 9.60 -39.52
N ARG A 224 -7.29 9.55 -40.82
CA ARG A 224 -8.26 9.37 -41.90
C ARG A 224 -7.89 8.10 -42.65
N ALA A 225 -8.87 7.24 -42.91
CA ALA A 225 -8.69 5.99 -43.63
C ALA A 225 -9.16 6.12 -45.09
N PHE A 226 -8.43 5.46 -45.98
CA PHE A 226 -8.71 5.39 -47.41
C PHE A 226 -8.54 3.93 -47.84
N ARG A 227 -9.53 3.40 -48.54
CA ARG A 227 -9.43 2.04 -49.07
C ARG A 227 -8.44 1.99 -50.23
N VAL A 228 -7.60 0.97 -50.29
CA VAL A 228 -6.65 0.81 -51.41
C VAL A 228 -7.32 0.01 -52.53
N THR A 229 -7.39 0.59 -53.72
CA THR A 229 -8.07 0.01 -54.90
C THR A 229 -7.14 -0.76 -55.84
N ARG A 230 -5.83 -0.43 -55.81
CA ARG A 230 -4.80 -1.09 -56.62
C ARG A 230 -3.49 -1.14 -55.84
N GLY A 231 -2.74 -2.24 -55.98
CA GLY A 231 -1.42 -2.40 -55.39
C GLY A 231 -1.40 -2.74 -53.89
N GLY A 232 -2.54 -3.08 -53.30
CA GLY A 232 -2.69 -3.21 -51.84
C GLY A 232 -2.02 -4.43 -51.20
N ASN A 233 -1.51 -5.38 -51.99
CA ASN A 233 -0.82 -6.55 -51.46
C ASN A 233 0.64 -6.29 -51.01
N GLY A 234 1.16 -5.07 -51.20
CA GLY A 234 2.51 -4.69 -50.75
C GLY A 234 3.67 -5.08 -51.69
N ASP A 235 3.38 -5.62 -52.88
CA ASP A 235 4.40 -6.02 -53.88
C ASP A 235 4.67 -4.95 -54.95
N PHE A 236 3.83 -3.90 -54.97
CA PHE A 236 3.89 -2.82 -55.95
C PHE A 236 4.53 -1.56 -55.36
N ASN A 237 5.20 -0.79 -56.21
CA ASN A 237 5.76 0.50 -55.81
C ASN A 237 4.70 1.58 -55.66
N ASP A 238 3.57 1.44 -56.35
CA ASP A 238 2.52 2.46 -56.40
C ASP A 238 1.18 1.82 -56.01
N ILE A 239 0.49 2.49 -55.10
CA ILE A 239 -0.87 2.16 -54.68
C ILE A 239 -1.82 3.24 -55.16
N ALA A 240 -3.07 2.86 -55.44
CA ALA A 240 -4.14 3.82 -55.76
C ALA A 240 -5.15 3.83 -54.61
N ILE A 241 -5.32 4.97 -53.95
CA ILE A 241 -6.26 5.12 -52.84
C ILE A 241 -7.61 5.63 -53.33
N ALA A 242 -8.70 5.17 -52.69
CA ALA A 242 -10.06 5.60 -52.97
C ALA A 242 -10.34 6.98 -52.35
N ASP A 243 -9.64 8.01 -52.81
CA ASP A 243 -9.98 9.40 -52.54
C ASP A 243 -10.71 10.03 -53.75
N ALA A 244 -11.11 11.29 -53.63
CA ALA A 244 -11.88 11.98 -54.67
C ALA A 244 -11.17 12.01 -56.05
N ASN A 245 -9.84 11.88 -56.09
CA ASN A 245 -9.03 12.00 -57.29
C ASN A 245 -8.33 10.68 -57.67
N ALA A 246 -8.65 9.57 -57.00
CA ALA A 246 -7.95 8.29 -57.12
C ALA A 246 -6.43 8.45 -57.07
N THR A 247 -5.92 9.17 -56.07
CA THR A 247 -4.50 9.53 -56.00
C THR A 247 -3.60 8.29 -55.96
N SER A 248 -2.52 8.35 -56.74
CA SER A 248 -1.47 7.33 -56.71
C SER A 248 -0.41 7.74 -55.68
N PHE A 249 -0.08 6.84 -54.77
CA PHE A 249 0.93 7.04 -53.74
C PHE A 249 2.05 6.02 -53.93
N ARG A 250 3.30 6.49 -53.91
CA ARG A 250 4.49 5.65 -54.06
C ARG A 250 4.96 5.13 -52.70
N VAL A 251 4.88 3.82 -52.51
CA VAL A 251 5.35 3.13 -51.31
C VAL A 251 6.89 3.02 -51.38
N PRO A 252 7.62 3.30 -50.28
CA PRO A 252 9.08 3.34 -50.30
C PRO A 252 9.74 1.96 -50.37
N THR A 253 9.02 0.89 -50.04
CA THR A 253 9.53 -0.48 -50.06
C THR A 253 8.46 -1.50 -50.40
N LYS A 254 8.87 -2.65 -50.92
CA LYS A 254 8.02 -3.81 -51.23
C LYS A 254 8.26 -4.90 -50.20
N ASN A 255 7.44 -4.93 -49.16
CA ASN A 255 7.59 -5.88 -48.06
C ASN A 255 6.57 -7.02 -48.10
N GLY A 256 5.72 -7.06 -49.13
CA GLY A 256 4.65 -8.05 -49.25
C GLY A 256 3.45 -7.76 -48.34
N PRO A 257 2.50 -8.71 -48.25
CA PRO A 257 1.27 -8.57 -47.47
C PRO A 257 1.51 -8.80 -45.97
N ASP A 258 0.48 -8.57 -45.17
CA ASP A 258 0.42 -8.87 -43.72
C ASP A 258 1.43 -8.07 -42.89
N GLN A 259 1.52 -6.78 -43.22
CA GLN A 259 2.34 -5.81 -42.49
C GLN A 259 1.78 -4.40 -42.65
N THR A 260 2.12 -3.54 -41.69
CA THR A 260 1.82 -2.11 -41.77
C THR A 260 3.11 -1.31 -41.91
N THR A 261 3.21 -0.52 -42.97
CA THR A 261 4.33 0.38 -43.22
C THR A 261 3.95 1.81 -42.87
N PHE A 262 4.65 2.38 -41.88
CA PHE A 262 4.53 3.80 -41.54
C PHE A 262 5.55 4.61 -42.31
N ILE A 263 5.14 5.77 -42.80
CA ILE A 263 5.90 6.60 -43.74
C ILE A 263 5.74 8.05 -43.31
N VAL A 264 6.85 8.79 -43.27
CA VAL A 264 6.87 10.23 -42.99
C VAL A 264 7.91 10.89 -43.88
N ASP A 265 7.60 12.07 -44.40
CA ASP A 265 8.62 12.96 -44.96
C ASP A 265 9.06 13.96 -43.88
N PRO A 266 10.27 13.83 -43.32
CA PRO A 266 10.77 14.77 -42.31
C PRO A 266 10.86 16.23 -42.77
N ALA A 267 10.92 16.50 -44.09
CA ALA A 267 11.03 17.85 -44.60
C ALA A 267 9.69 18.59 -44.63
N THR A 268 8.59 17.87 -44.89
CA THR A 268 7.25 18.47 -45.04
C THR A 268 6.29 18.14 -43.92
N ASP A 269 6.44 16.96 -43.30
CA ASP A 269 5.41 16.38 -42.44
C ASP A 269 5.80 16.31 -40.97
N GLN A 270 7.07 16.62 -40.63
CA GLN A 270 7.58 16.58 -39.26
C GLN A 270 7.72 18.00 -38.68
N HIS A 271 6.98 18.29 -37.61
CA HIS A 271 7.02 19.59 -36.93
C HIS A 271 7.19 19.44 -35.41
N VAL A 272 7.54 20.54 -34.75
CA VAL A 272 7.67 20.55 -33.29
C VAL A 272 6.27 20.42 -32.68
N GLY A 273 6.01 19.28 -32.02
CA GLY A 273 4.78 19.01 -31.29
C GLY A 273 3.72 18.25 -32.08
N TRP A 274 3.88 18.11 -33.40
CA TRP A 274 2.98 17.30 -34.23
C TRP A 274 3.66 16.84 -35.53
N SER A 275 3.22 15.70 -36.06
CA SER A 275 3.66 15.20 -37.37
C SER A 275 2.53 14.49 -38.11
N LEU A 276 2.58 14.53 -39.43
CA LEU A 276 1.69 13.75 -40.30
C LEU A 276 2.38 12.45 -40.70
N VAL A 277 1.87 11.32 -40.24
CA VAL A 277 2.40 9.99 -40.58
C VAL A 277 1.38 9.27 -41.45
N SER A 278 1.84 8.76 -42.58
CA SER A 278 1.04 7.87 -43.43
C SER A 278 1.26 6.42 -43.00
N ALA A 279 0.22 5.61 -42.99
CA ALA A 279 0.32 4.17 -42.70
C ALA A 279 -0.32 3.37 -43.83
N PHE A 280 0.39 2.36 -44.33
CA PHE A 280 -0.11 1.46 -45.37
C PHE A 280 -0.23 0.04 -44.81
N GLU A 281 -1.46 -0.42 -44.64
CA GLU A 281 -1.81 -1.79 -44.28
C GLU A 281 -1.85 -2.64 -45.54
N ALA A 282 -0.79 -3.42 -45.77
CA ALA A 282 -0.70 -4.31 -46.91
C ALA A 282 -1.48 -5.60 -46.63
N SER A 283 -2.42 -5.94 -47.52
CA SER A 283 -3.24 -7.14 -47.41
C SER A 283 -3.67 -7.65 -48.79
N ASN A 284 -3.80 -8.97 -48.92
CA ASN A 284 -4.32 -9.59 -50.14
C ASN A 284 -5.83 -9.40 -50.30
N SER A 285 -6.56 -9.21 -49.19
CA SER A 285 -8.03 -9.17 -49.18
C SER A 285 -8.59 -7.80 -48.84
N ASP A 286 -8.02 -7.10 -47.86
CA ASP A 286 -8.56 -5.82 -47.38
C ASP A 286 -7.47 -4.79 -47.04
N PRO A 287 -6.82 -4.19 -48.06
CA PRO A 287 -5.75 -3.23 -47.87
C PRO A 287 -6.27 -1.80 -47.59
N TRP A 288 -5.65 -1.13 -46.63
CA TRP A 288 -6.03 0.21 -46.18
C TRP A 288 -4.84 1.16 -46.12
N PHE A 289 -5.12 2.44 -46.33
CA PHE A 289 -4.14 3.51 -46.22
C PHE A 289 -4.66 4.59 -45.28
N TYR A 290 -3.80 5.08 -44.39
CA TYR A 290 -4.16 6.06 -43.38
C TYR A 290 -3.27 7.28 -43.47
N ARG A 291 -3.83 8.43 -43.11
CA ARG A 291 -3.09 9.64 -42.80
C ARG A 291 -3.41 10.07 -41.39
N CYS A 292 -2.44 10.01 -40.50
CA CYS A 292 -2.57 10.24 -39.08
C CYS A 292 -1.82 11.51 -38.68
N ASN A 293 -2.54 12.50 -38.16
CA ASN A 293 -1.94 13.66 -37.53
C ASN A 293 -1.74 13.35 -36.04
N ILE A 294 -0.49 13.10 -35.67
CA ILE A 294 -0.08 12.72 -34.31
C ILE A 294 0.46 13.98 -33.64
N SER A 295 0.01 14.28 -32.43
CA SER A 295 0.42 15.46 -31.67
C SER A 295 0.76 15.13 -30.22
N VAL A 296 1.72 15.87 -29.67
CA VAL A 296 2.14 15.81 -28.27
C VAL A 296 1.64 17.07 -27.55
N GLY A 297 0.85 16.89 -26.51
CA GLY A 297 0.33 17.97 -25.68
C GLY A 297 1.40 18.57 -24.76
N PRO A 298 1.11 19.72 -24.13
CA PRO A 298 1.96 20.27 -23.08
C PRO A 298 1.95 19.37 -21.84
N VAL A 299 3.03 19.40 -21.06
CA VAL A 299 3.09 18.71 -19.78
C VAL A 299 2.17 19.43 -18.78
N VAL A 300 1.17 18.71 -18.30
CA VAL A 300 0.22 19.19 -17.29
C VAL A 300 0.94 19.34 -15.95
N ASN A 301 0.66 20.41 -15.21
CA ASN A 301 1.29 20.74 -13.92
C ASN A 301 2.81 20.95 -13.99
N ALA A 302 3.35 21.36 -15.16
CA ALA A 302 4.75 21.75 -15.29
C ALA A 302 5.01 23.15 -14.68
N VAL A 303 5.59 23.17 -13.47
CA VAL A 303 5.98 24.41 -12.76
C VAL A 303 7.35 24.93 -13.20
N LEU A 304 8.34 24.04 -13.38
CA LEU A 304 9.70 24.39 -13.79
C LEU A 304 9.89 24.26 -15.30
N GLU A 305 10.85 24.98 -15.85
CA GLU A 305 11.24 24.82 -17.26
C GLU A 305 11.74 23.39 -17.54
N ALA A 306 12.50 22.81 -16.61
CA ALA A 306 12.96 21.42 -16.67
C ALA A 306 11.82 20.37 -16.66
N HIS A 307 10.60 20.75 -16.31
CA HIS A 307 9.44 19.86 -16.39
C HIS A 307 8.83 19.79 -17.80
N ARG A 308 9.21 20.69 -18.70
CA ARG A 308 8.66 20.78 -20.06
C ARG A 308 9.45 19.87 -21.00
N LEU A 309 8.77 19.38 -22.03
CA LEU A 309 9.43 18.65 -23.12
C LEU A 309 10.17 19.64 -24.03
N GLY A 310 11.45 19.36 -24.26
CA GLY A 310 12.28 20.09 -25.22
C GLY A 310 11.84 19.85 -26.67
N ASP A 311 12.25 20.75 -27.56
CA ASP A 311 11.81 20.74 -28.95
C ASP A 311 12.25 19.47 -29.69
N ASN A 312 13.41 18.90 -29.36
CA ASN A 312 13.87 17.65 -29.96
C ASN A 312 12.92 16.47 -29.65
N ILE A 313 12.44 16.35 -28.40
CA ILE A 313 11.48 15.28 -28.04
C ILE A 313 10.16 15.52 -28.76
N LYS A 314 9.65 16.76 -28.75
CA LYS A 314 8.40 17.14 -29.43
C LYS A 314 8.45 16.99 -30.95
N LEU A 315 9.63 17.13 -31.55
CA LEU A 315 9.86 16.92 -32.98
C LEU A 315 9.92 15.43 -33.32
N MET A 316 10.58 14.62 -32.49
CA MET A 316 10.82 13.20 -32.80
C MET A 316 9.64 12.30 -32.43
N ALA A 317 9.02 12.48 -31.26
CA ALA A 317 8.02 11.57 -30.74
C ALA A 317 6.80 11.35 -31.68
N PRO A 318 6.20 12.38 -32.30
CA PRO A 318 5.03 12.17 -33.16
C PRO A 318 5.33 11.40 -34.45
N ALA A 319 6.53 11.57 -35.03
CA ALA A 319 6.95 10.87 -36.25
C ALA A 319 7.62 9.52 -35.98
N ALA A 320 7.98 9.23 -34.73
CA ALA A 320 8.92 8.18 -34.36
C ALA A 320 8.60 6.79 -34.91
N ILE A 321 7.32 6.45 -35.04
CA ILE A 321 6.86 5.16 -35.58
C ILE A 321 7.35 4.90 -37.02
N ALA A 322 7.60 5.95 -37.81
CA ALA A 322 8.12 5.86 -39.17
C ALA A 322 9.62 6.17 -39.28
N LEU A 323 10.28 6.62 -38.20
CA LEU A 323 11.68 7.04 -38.24
C LEU A 323 12.62 5.84 -38.21
N GLN A 324 13.50 5.71 -39.19
CA GLN A 324 14.58 4.71 -39.19
C GLN A 324 15.92 5.32 -38.78
N GLY A 325 16.21 6.53 -39.26
CA GLY A 325 17.52 7.17 -39.10
C GLY A 325 18.56 6.61 -40.06
N TYR A 326 18.82 5.29 -40.03
CA TYR A 326 19.73 4.61 -40.94
C TYR A 326 18.96 3.64 -41.83
N GLY A 327 19.22 3.62 -43.14
CA GLY A 327 18.60 2.67 -44.09
C GLY A 327 17.34 3.17 -44.82
N ALA A 328 16.76 4.29 -44.40
CA ALA A 328 15.53 4.87 -44.97
C ALA A 328 15.60 5.28 -46.46
N SER A 329 16.81 5.35 -47.03
CA SER A 329 17.07 5.87 -48.37
C SER A 329 17.89 4.90 -49.24
N VAL A 330 17.73 3.59 -49.05
CA VAL A 330 18.38 2.60 -49.92
C VAL A 330 17.44 2.24 -51.07
N GLY A 331 17.57 2.93 -52.20
CA GLY A 331 16.95 2.52 -53.47
C GLY A 331 16.37 3.64 -54.35
N THR A 332 16.22 4.85 -53.83
CA THR A 332 15.81 6.02 -54.64
C THR A 332 16.87 7.11 -54.56
N ASN A 333 16.91 7.98 -55.58
CA ASN A 333 17.86 9.09 -55.67
C ASN A 333 18.02 9.81 -54.32
N LEU A 334 19.25 10.21 -53.97
CA LEU A 334 19.66 10.84 -52.70
C LEU A 334 18.83 12.08 -52.24
N THR A 335 17.82 12.48 -53.00
CA THR A 335 16.88 13.57 -52.75
C THR A 335 15.61 13.16 -52.00
N ASP A 336 15.25 11.88 -51.95
CA ASP A 336 14.07 11.44 -51.18
C ASP A 336 14.45 11.32 -49.69
N HIS A 337 14.01 12.31 -48.91
CA HIS A 337 14.22 12.37 -47.45
C HIS A 337 13.27 11.47 -46.64
N ILE A 338 12.44 10.70 -47.32
CA ILE A 338 11.39 9.85 -46.74
C ILE A 338 12.00 8.91 -45.70
N GLN A 339 11.34 8.81 -44.55
CA GLN A 339 11.60 7.79 -43.54
C GLN A 339 10.41 6.86 -43.50
N PHE A 340 10.67 5.56 -43.36
CA PHE A 340 9.62 4.58 -43.20
C PHE A 340 10.06 3.47 -42.28
N GLN A 341 9.10 2.75 -41.69
CA GLN A 341 9.36 1.52 -40.96
C GLN A 341 8.16 0.59 -41.12
N SER A 342 8.43 -0.69 -41.32
CA SER A 342 7.39 -1.71 -41.45
C SER A 342 7.35 -2.59 -40.21
N TYR A 343 6.14 -2.95 -39.81
CA TYR A 343 5.88 -3.82 -38.67
C TYR A 343 4.97 -4.97 -39.10
N PRO A 344 5.27 -6.22 -38.68
CA PRO A 344 4.47 -7.39 -39.06
C PRO A 344 3.09 -7.34 -38.43
N ALA A 345 2.07 -7.89 -39.11
CA ALA A 345 0.67 -7.88 -38.66
C ALA A 345 0.45 -8.54 -37.29
N GLU A 346 1.35 -9.42 -36.86
CA GLU A 346 1.30 -10.08 -35.55
C GLU A 346 1.73 -9.16 -34.40
N SER A 347 2.36 -8.02 -34.68
CA SER A 347 2.79 -7.04 -33.69
C SER A 347 1.71 -5.98 -33.43
N LEU A 348 1.71 -5.37 -32.23
CA LEU A 348 0.75 -4.29 -31.91
C LEU A 348 0.79 -3.14 -32.92
N TYR A 349 1.99 -2.76 -33.38
CA TYR A 349 2.16 -1.64 -34.31
C TYR A 349 1.88 -2.03 -35.76
N GLY A 350 2.01 -3.31 -36.11
CA GLY A 350 1.74 -3.80 -37.45
C GLY A 350 0.32 -4.33 -37.65
N SER A 351 -0.43 -4.53 -36.57
CA SER A 351 -1.75 -5.16 -36.63
C SER A 351 -2.74 -4.35 -37.49
N PRO A 352 -3.54 -5.03 -38.33
CA PRO A 352 -4.46 -4.35 -39.23
C PRO A 352 -5.60 -3.69 -38.46
N ALA A 353 -5.83 -2.41 -38.69
CA ALA A 353 -6.98 -1.66 -38.18
C ALA A 353 -8.22 -1.78 -39.08
N GLY A 354 -8.10 -2.28 -40.32
CA GLY A 354 -9.25 -2.64 -41.16
C GLY A 354 -10.19 -1.48 -41.50
N GLY A 355 -9.62 -0.27 -41.66
CA GLY A 355 -10.32 0.99 -41.88
C GLY A 355 -10.69 1.75 -40.60
N ASP A 356 -10.46 1.18 -39.41
CA ASP A 356 -10.76 1.84 -38.14
C ASP A 356 -9.74 2.95 -37.81
N THR A 357 -10.18 4.19 -37.98
CA THR A 357 -9.38 5.39 -37.68
C THR A 357 -9.06 5.58 -36.20
N VAL A 358 -9.90 5.06 -35.29
CA VAL A 358 -9.69 5.17 -33.85
C VAL A 358 -8.60 4.20 -33.44
N LEU A 359 -8.67 2.94 -33.89
CA LEU A 359 -7.66 1.95 -33.59
C LEU A 359 -6.28 2.35 -34.12
N MET A 360 -6.18 2.78 -35.38
CA MET A 360 -4.91 3.29 -35.94
C MET A 360 -4.42 4.55 -35.20
N GLY A 361 -5.34 5.40 -34.75
CA GLY A 361 -5.04 6.54 -33.90
C GLY A 361 -4.45 6.12 -32.55
N VAL A 362 -5.02 5.12 -31.89
CA VAL A 362 -4.49 4.58 -30.63
C VAL A 362 -3.10 3.97 -30.84
N ILE A 363 -2.90 3.17 -31.89
CA ILE A 363 -1.59 2.54 -32.21
C ILE A 363 -0.49 3.62 -32.34
N THR A 364 -0.76 4.67 -33.12
CA THR A 364 0.20 5.77 -33.33
C THR A 364 0.41 6.62 -32.08
N SER A 365 -0.63 6.88 -31.30
CA SER A 365 -0.52 7.55 -29.99
C SER A 365 0.27 6.75 -28.97
N VAL A 366 0.05 5.43 -28.88
CA VAL A 366 0.81 4.53 -27.99
C VAL A 366 2.30 4.63 -28.30
N PHE A 367 2.67 4.58 -29.58
CA PHE A 367 4.07 4.67 -29.99
C PHE A 367 4.68 6.00 -29.55
N ALA A 368 4.02 7.14 -29.83
CA ALA A 368 4.50 8.47 -29.47
C ALA A 368 4.61 8.65 -27.93
N SER A 369 3.59 8.20 -27.18
CA SER A 369 3.60 8.22 -25.71
C SER A 369 4.74 7.36 -25.15
N GLY A 370 5.01 6.23 -25.82
CA GLY A 370 6.10 5.32 -25.53
C GLY A 370 7.48 5.93 -25.70
N VAL A 371 7.70 6.76 -26.74
CA VAL A 371 8.95 7.52 -26.88
C VAL A 371 9.18 8.40 -25.65
N ILE A 372 8.16 9.13 -25.21
CA ILE A 372 8.28 10.05 -24.08
C ILE A 372 8.55 9.28 -22.79
N TRP A 373 7.80 8.20 -22.55
CA TRP A 373 7.99 7.33 -21.39
C TRP A 373 9.40 6.73 -21.34
N THR A 374 9.85 6.10 -22.41
CA THR A 374 11.18 5.49 -22.42
C THR A 374 12.27 6.56 -22.28
N THR A 375 12.05 7.77 -22.81
CA THR A 375 12.97 8.91 -22.62
C THR A 375 13.11 9.29 -21.14
N THR A 376 12.02 9.31 -20.36
CA THR A 376 12.09 9.64 -18.93
C THR A 376 12.88 8.61 -18.13
N GLN A 377 12.94 7.36 -18.59
CA GLN A 377 13.68 6.29 -17.91
C GLN A 377 15.14 6.19 -18.39
N ALA A 378 15.41 6.57 -19.64
CA ALA A 378 16.72 6.36 -20.27
C ALA A 378 17.67 7.54 -20.10
N ASN A 379 17.15 8.77 -20.10
CA ASN A 379 17.92 9.99 -19.97
C ASN A 379 18.56 10.11 -18.58
N THR A 380 19.70 10.81 -18.49
CA THR A 380 20.30 11.16 -17.21
C THR A 380 19.41 12.10 -16.41
N ASN A 381 19.44 11.97 -15.09
CA ASN A 381 18.71 12.87 -14.22
C ASN A 381 19.49 14.16 -13.92
N ILE A 382 18.75 15.22 -13.68
CA ILE A 382 19.20 16.53 -13.20
C ILE A 382 18.51 16.86 -11.88
N ASN A 383 19.21 17.60 -11.02
CA ASN A 383 18.66 18.03 -9.74
C ASN A 383 17.78 19.27 -9.94
N ALA A 384 16.54 19.20 -9.46
CA ALA A 384 15.57 20.29 -9.52
C ALA A 384 14.79 20.39 -8.20
N THR A 385 14.09 21.51 -7.99
CA THR A 385 13.19 21.65 -6.85
C THR A 385 11.88 20.90 -7.11
N GLY A 386 11.43 20.10 -6.14
CA GLY A 386 10.25 19.26 -6.31
C GLY A 386 9.83 18.57 -5.02
N ARG A 387 9.07 17.48 -5.14
CA ARG A 387 8.50 16.75 -4.00
C ARG A 387 9.32 15.49 -3.72
N LEU A 388 10.35 15.63 -2.89
CA LEU A 388 11.26 14.55 -2.52
C LEU A 388 10.53 13.39 -1.84
N PRO A 389 10.53 12.17 -2.43
CA PRO A 389 10.02 10.99 -1.75
C PRO A 389 10.93 10.65 -0.57
N VAL A 390 10.34 10.46 0.61
CA VAL A 390 11.06 10.11 1.84
C VAL A 390 10.66 8.73 2.34
N GLN A 391 11.57 8.07 3.06
CA GLN A 391 11.25 6.79 3.72
C GLN A 391 10.03 6.94 4.64
N GLY A 392 8.93 6.33 4.21
CA GLY A 392 7.70 6.24 4.95
C GLY A 392 7.59 4.93 5.72
N ILE A 393 6.78 4.96 6.76
CA ILE A 393 6.20 3.79 7.41
C ILE A 393 4.70 3.78 7.14
N THR A 394 4.15 2.60 6.91
CA THR A 394 2.69 2.40 6.85
C THR A 394 2.27 1.52 8.00
N LEU A 395 1.24 1.97 8.71
CA LEU A 395 0.52 1.12 9.65
C LEU A 395 -0.37 0.18 8.85
N ASP A 396 -0.04 -1.11 8.90
CA ASP A 396 -0.85 -2.17 8.33
C ASP A 396 -1.61 -2.87 9.45
N ILE A 397 -2.93 -2.89 9.35
CA ILE A 397 -3.80 -3.59 10.30
C ILE A 397 -4.39 -4.76 9.53
N ASN A 398 -3.84 -5.95 9.78
CA ASN A 398 -4.18 -7.16 9.03
C ASN A 398 -5.68 -7.42 8.98
N SER A 399 -6.39 -7.17 10.09
CA SER A 399 -7.84 -7.19 10.12
C SER A 399 -8.38 -6.43 11.32
N TRP A 400 -9.20 -5.41 11.03
CA TRP A 400 -9.96 -4.67 12.04
C TRP A 400 -10.90 -5.57 12.84
N ALA A 401 -11.35 -6.70 12.26
CA ALA A 401 -12.20 -7.65 12.96
C ALA A 401 -11.52 -8.23 14.20
N TYR A 402 -10.22 -8.55 14.14
CA TYR A 402 -9.50 -9.06 15.31
C TYR A 402 -9.30 -7.98 16.38
N VAL A 403 -9.02 -6.74 15.98
CA VAL A 403 -8.91 -5.61 16.92
C VAL A 403 -10.23 -5.42 17.67
N HIS A 404 -11.35 -5.36 16.94
CA HIS A 404 -12.67 -5.21 17.54
C HIS A 404 -13.09 -6.42 18.36
N LEU A 405 -12.74 -7.64 17.93
CA LEU A 405 -13.02 -8.86 18.69
C LEU A 405 -12.27 -8.86 20.02
N VAL A 406 -10.97 -8.55 20.02
CA VAL A 406 -10.17 -8.53 21.25
C VAL A 406 -10.67 -7.44 22.20
N LEU A 407 -10.88 -6.21 21.72
CA LEU A 407 -11.42 -5.12 22.55
C LEU A 407 -12.82 -5.44 23.07
N GLY A 408 -13.69 -5.96 22.21
CA GLY A 408 -15.06 -6.36 22.55
C GLY A 408 -15.10 -7.51 23.55
N LEU A 409 -14.21 -8.49 23.44
CA LEU A 409 -14.11 -9.62 24.36
C LEU A 409 -13.59 -9.17 25.74
N ILE A 410 -12.60 -8.26 25.79
CA ILE A 410 -12.12 -7.68 27.05
C ILE A 410 -13.25 -6.91 27.76
N MET A 411 -13.91 -5.98 27.06
CA MET A 411 -15.00 -5.20 27.63
C MET A 411 -16.20 -6.07 28.01
N GLY A 412 -16.56 -7.03 27.15
CA GLY A 412 -17.67 -7.95 27.37
C GLY A 412 -17.45 -8.87 28.57
N LEU A 413 -16.25 -9.45 28.72
CA LEU A 413 -15.90 -10.25 29.89
C LEU A 413 -15.83 -9.41 31.15
N GLN A 414 -15.27 -8.20 31.09
CA GLN A 414 -15.23 -7.30 32.25
C GLN A 414 -16.63 -6.93 32.71
N LEU A 415 -17.54 -6.60 31.80
CA LEU A 415 -18.94 -6.33 32.11
C LEU A 415 -19.64 -7.58 32.68
N LEU A 416 -19.44 -8.74 32.06
CA LEU A 416 -20.00 -10.01 32.54
C LEU A 416 -19.55 -10.31 33.97
N PHE A 417 -18.26 -10.18 34.28
CA PHE A 417 -17.74 -10.40 35.63
C PHE A 417 -18.23 -9.36 36.63
N ALA A 418 -18.39 -8.10 36.21
CA ALA A 418 -18.99 -7.07 37.05
C ALA A 418 -20.45 -7.43 37.40
N LEU A 419 -21.24 -7.85 36.42
CA LEU A 419 -22.64 -8.26 36.63
C LEU A 419 -22.74 -9.50 37.53
N ILE A 420 -21.88 -10.50 37.32
CA ILE A 420 -21.79 -11.69 38.19
C ILE A 420 -21.42 -11.27 39.62
N SER A 421 -20.43 -10.39 39.78
CA SER A 421 -20.01 -9.88 41.08
C SER A 421 -21.15 -9.17 41.80
N ILE A 422 -21.91 -8.31 41.10
CA ILE A 422 -23.10 -7.62 41.66
C ILE A 422 -24.20 -8.62 42.04
N ALA A 423 -24.53 -9.57 41.15
CA ALA A 423 -25.58 -10.55 41.40
C ALA A 423 -25.26 -11.45 42.61
N LEU A 424 -24.00 -11.86 42.76
CA LEU A 424 -23.53 -12.66 43.90
C LEU A 424 -23.40 -11.81 45.17
N SER A 425 -22.97 -10.55 45.05
CA SER A 425 -22.92 -9.56 46.12
C SER A 425 -24.31 -9.27 46.68
N ASN A 426 -25.38 -9.31 45.90
CA ASN A 426 -26.73 -9.09 46.43
C ASN A 426 -27.21 -10.22 47.34
N ARG A 427 -26.57 -11.40 47.31
CA ARG A 427 -26.93 -12.53 48.18
C ARG A 427 -26.30 -12.45 49.58
N VAL A 428 -25.25 -11.65 49.73
CA VAL A 428 -24.41 -11.63 50.92
C VAL A 428 -24.00 -10.20 51.21
N MET A 429 -24.17 -9.73 52.45
CA MET A 429 -23.80 -8.35 52.77
C MET A 429 -22.31 -8.13 52.55
N VAL A 430 -21.97 -7.32 51.55
CA VAL A 430 -20.59 -6.91 51.29
C VAL A 430 -20.27 -5.75 52.22
N ARG A 431 -19.19 -5.90 52.99
CA ARG A 431 -18.70 -4.87 53.90
C ARG A 431 -17.64 -4.01 53.20
N ASP A 432 -17.64 -2.72 53.50
CA ASP A 432 -16.62 -1.79 53.00
C ASP A 432 -15.20 -2.21 53.41
N HIS A 433 -14.22 -1.88 52.55
CA HIS A 433 -12.79 -2.14 52.71
C HIS A 433 -12.13 -1.41 53.90
N SER A 434 -12.91 -0.94 54.87
CA SER A 434 -12.37 -0.32 56.08
C SER A 434 -11.67 -1.38 56.92
N HIS A 435 -10.38 -1.17 57.22
CA HIS A 435 -9.63 -2.03 58.13
C HIS A 435 -10.32 -2.16 59.49
N PHE A 436 -11.01 -1.10 59.95
CA PHE A 436 -11.83 -1.13 61.16
C PHE A 436 -13.08 -2.02 61.03
N GLY A 437 -13.74 -2.02 59.87
CA GLY A 437 -14.89 -2.88 59.60
C GLY A 437 -14.51 -4.36 59.54
N GLU A 438 -13.38 -4.69 58.91
CA GLU A 438 -12.82 -6.05 58.90
C GLU A 438 -12.38 -6.49 60.31
N ALA A 439 -11.68 -5.63 61.06
CA ALA A 439 -11.28 -5.92 62.43
C ALA A 439 -12.49 -6.12 63.36
N ALA A 440 -13.55 -5.32 63.19
CA ALA A 440 -14.80 -5.49 63.91
C ALA A 440 -15.50 -6.83 63.58
N LEU A 441 -15.37 -7.33 62.35
CA LEU A 441 -15.88 -8.64 61.96
C LEU A 441 -15.08 -9.78 62.63
N LEU A 442 -13.76 -9.68 62.58
CA LEU A 442 -12.86 -10.70 63.09
C LEU A 442 -12.90 -10.79 64.62
N ARG A 443 -13.27 -9.70 65.31
CA ARG A 443 -13.44 -9.67 66.76
C ARG A 443 -14.33 -10.79 67.29
N SER A 444 -15.44 -11.12 66.62
CA SER A 444 -16.33 -12.20 67.08
C SER A 444 -15.70 -13.59 66.99
N THR A 445 -14.76 -13.79 66.08
CA THR A 445 -14.02 -15.05 65.92
C THR A 445 -12.80 -15.18 66.81
N MET A 446 -12.30 -14.04 67.32
CA MET A 446 -11.06 -13.96 68.09
C MET A 446 -11.28 -13.83 69.60
N TYR A 447 -12.53 -13.78 70.06
CA TYR A 447 -12.88 -13.56 71.47
C TYR A 447 -12.28 -14.62 72.42
N ASP A 448 -12.14 -15.87 71.95
CA ASP A 448 -11.63 -17.01 72.75
C ASP A 448 -10.12 -17.23 72.60
N LEU A 449 -9.41 -16.40 71.83
CA LEU A 449 -7.96 -16.53 71.61
C LEU A 449 -7.18 -15.78 72.70
N SER A 450 -6.14 -16.41 73.25
CA SER A 450 -5.29 -15.78 74.27
C SER A 450 -4.60 -14.51 73.74
N TYR A 451 -4.17 -13.63 74.65
CA TYR A 451 -3.44 -12.38 74.35
C TYR A 451 -2.23 -12.56 73.40
N ARG A 452 -1.67 -13.78 73.30
CA ARG A 452 -0.63 -14.14 72.32
C ARG A 452 -1.05 -13.95 70.86
N ALA A 453 -2.35 -13.98 70.55
CA ALA A 453 -2.87 -13.77 69.21
C ALA A 453 -2.57 -12.36 68.65
N ILE A 454 -2.38 -11.36 69.53
CA ILE A 454 -2.11 -9.97 69.13
C ILE A 454 -0.72 -9.81 68.49
N MET A 455 0.24 -10.67 68.85
CA MET A 455 1.61 -10.65 68.31
C MET A 455 1.92 -11.82 67.37
N ALA A 456 0.94 -12.68 67.09
CA ALA A 456 1.14 -13.88 66.29
C ALA A 456 1.16 -13.57 64.79
N SER A 457 2.10 -14.18 64.05
CA SER A 457 2.09 -14.18 62.59
C SER A 457 0.92 -14.99 62.02
N GLU A 458 0.55 -14.81 60.75
CA GLU A 458 -0.57 -15.53 60.10
C GLU A 458 -0.59 -17.05 60.36
N ARG A 459 0.59 -17.69 60.34
CA ARG A 459 0.73 -19.14 60.60
C ARG A 459 0.53 -19.50 62.07
N GLU A 460 1.07 -18.68 62.97
CA GLU A 460 0.95 -18.87 64.41
C GLU A 460 -0.47 -18.60 64.87
N LEU A 461 -1.13 -17.56 64.33
CA LEU A 461 -2.51 -17.23 64.61
C LEU A 461 -3.45 -18.37 64.20
N ALA A 462 -3.25 -18.95 63.01
CA ALA A 462 -4.02 -20.11 62.57
C ALA A 462 -3.77 -21.37 63.42
N SER A 463 -2.60 -21.49 64.06
CA SER A 463 -2.26 -22.62 64.94
C SER A 463 -2.82 -22.50 66.35
N LEU A 464 -3.25 -21.30 66.76
CA LEU A 464 -3.92 -21.05 68.05
C LEU A 464 -5.38 -21.53 68.04
N PHE A 465 -5.98 -21.75 66.87
CA PHE A 465 -7.30 -22.38 66.75
C PHE A 465 -7.19 -23.90 66.86
N PRO A 466 -8.13 -24.58 67.56
CA PRO A 466 -8.22 -26.04 67.55
C PRO A 466 -8.34 -26.60 66.13
N LYS A 467 -7.73 -27.77 65.86
CA LYS A 467 -7.66 -28.36 64.50
C LYS A 467 -9.02 -28.72 63.89
N SER A 468 -10.07 -28.84 64.71
CA SER A 468 -11.45 -29.13 64.31
C SER A 468 -12.26 -27.87 63.96
N VAL A 469 -11.78 -26.68 64.33
CA VAL A 469 -12.54 -25.44 64.15
C VAL A 469 -12.73 -25.09 62.68
N THR A 470 -13.97 -24.78 62.32
CA THR A 470 -14.38 -24.24 61.03
C THR A 470 -15.08 -22.89 61.21
N ILE A 471 -14.98 -22.02 60.22
CA ILE A 471 -15.53 -20.67 60.23
C ILE A 471 -16.39 -20.48 58.98
N ARG A 472 -17.59 -19.92 59.14
CA ARG A 472 -18.52 -19.63 58.04
C ARG A 472 -19.12 -18.23 58.15
N TYR A 473 -19.32 -17.56 57.01
CA TYR A 473 -20.04 -16.30 56.97
C TYR A 473 -21.55 -16.53 56.90
N VAL A 474 -22.29 -16.14 57.93
CA VAL A 474 -23.72 -16.47 58.08
C VAL A 474 -24.55 -15.22 58.35
N ARG A 475 -25.80 -15.23 57.85
CA ARG A 475 -26.81 -14.21 58.12
C ARG A 475 -27.56 -14.53 59.40
N GLU A 476 -27.68 -13.54 60.27
CA GLU A 476 -28.48 -13.57 61.50
C GLU A 476 -29.92 -13.13 61.22
N GLU A 477 -30.87 -13.50 62.09
CA GLU A 477 -32.30 -13.20 61.93
C GLU A 477 -32.59 -11.69 61.83
N ASN A 478 -31.78 -10.86 62.47
CA ASN A 478 -31.87 -9.40 62.43
C ASN A 478 -31.29 -8.77 61.14
N GLY A 479 -30.84 -9.58 60.17
CA GLY A 479 -30.24 -9.12 58.92
C GLY A 479 -28.75 -8.76 59.02
N THR A 480 -28.16 -8.84 60.22
CA THR A 480 -26.71 -8.71 60.46
C THR A 480 -25.95 -9.95 59.96
N TYR A 481 -24.75 -9.77 59.42
CA TYR A 481 -23.89 -10.89 59.01
C TYR A 481 -22.65 -10.95 59.89
N TYR A 482 -22.28 -12.16 60.33
CA TYR A 482 -21.11 -12.40 61.17
C TYR A 482 -20.40 -13.70 60.78
N LEU A 483 -19.16 -13.86 61.26
CA LEU A 483 -18.40 -15.10 61.11
C LEU A 483 -18.74 -16.03 62.29
N ARG A 484 -19.42 -17.14 62.00
CA ARG A 484 -19.73 -18.19 62.97
C ARG A 484 -18.56 -19.16 63.05
N VAL A 485 -18.09 -19.41 64.27
CA VAL A 485 -17.10 -20.44 64.57
C VAL A 485 -17.85 -21.71 65.00
N SER A 486 -17.58 -22.83 64.33
CA SER A 486 -18.07 -24.16 64.70
C SER A 486 -16.88 -25.03 65.06
N ASN A 487 -17.05 -25.98 65.97
CA ASN A 487 -16.00 -26.88 66.44
C ASN A 487 -16.32 -28.33 66.14
#